data_AF-A0A7C5CV64-F1
#
_entry.id   AF-A0A7C5CV64-F1
#
_cell.length_a   1.000
_cell.length_b   1.000
_cell.length_c   1.000
_cell.angle_alpha   90.00
_cell.angle_beta   90.00
_cell.angle_gamma   90.00
#
_symmetry.space_group_name_H-M   'P 1'
#
loop_
_entity.id
_entity.type
_entity.pdbx_description
1 polymer ?
#
loop_
_entity_poly.entity_id
_entity_poly.type
_entity_poly.pdbx_seq_one_letter_code
_entity_poly.pdbx_strand_id
1 'polypeptide(L)'
;MSRRSIISFLTVCILLSGPLFVEQGSGSDVTRGELGGYFGSERIYNSSRSLSGGMGAGDFDGDGDVEVAFCDFSGNVIMLDPGEDGSFRAVPIWEQEGPQGTEKGLFDLAVADVLEDMDGPEMLVGGYTGKVYAIYRTGDVWTDEVIYTMPIGKDGKPIRIFEIHVADIDPAAGDEILLGSMLNDQEDPDRYLRYLYRNGSGFASVEIPLPDTVKAIDVGDADPSVEGPEIYVTTSSWNDQGGTASALLEVFRSGTGWVHRTLFRNEENLIANVRVGDVWSGHPGNELVIAGLSGWCRMLYEVNGTFLRKDIFQAKTSAGESSALEGLAIGDFNPLHDGDEAMVTGYY
;
A
#
# COMPACT_ATOMS: atom_id res chain seq x y z
N MET A 1 31.78 41.72 -11.27
CA MET A 1 31.31 41.05 -12.51
C MET A 1 31.33 39.54 -12.23
N SER A 2 30.27 38.97 -11.66
CA SER A 2 29.05 38.50 -12.35
C SER A 2 29.33 37.40 -13.38
N ARG A 3 29.30 36.15 -12.93
CA ARG A 3 28.54 35.08 -13.62
C ARG A 3 27.85 34.24 -12.55
N ARG A 4 26.57 34.56 -12.31
CA ARG A 4 25.63 33.66 -11.66
C ARG A 4 25.34 32.54 -12.67
N SER A 5 25.75 31.32 -12.35
CA SER A 5 25.20 30.14 -13.00
C SER A 5 23.88 29.84 -12.31
N ILE A 6 22.79 30.10 -13.01
CA ILE A 6 21.45 29.62 -12.66
C ILE A 6 21.51 28.11 -12.86
N ILE A 7 21.56 27.36 -11.76
CA ILE A 7 21.27 25.93 -11.78
C ILE A 7 19.76 25.85 -11.58
N SER A 8 19.07 25.57 -12.68
CA SER A 8 17.64 25.27 -12.67
C SER A 8 17.42 24.02 -11.81
N PHE A 9 16.69 24.17 -10.70
CA PHE A 9 16.15 23.04 -9.96
C PHE A 9 15.13 22.34 -10.87
N LEU A 10 15.52 21.20 -11.44
CA LEU A 10 14.57 20.24 -11.97
C LEU A 10 14.17 19.35 -10.81
N THR A 11 13.25 19.82 -9.98
CA THR A 11 12.48 18.92 -9.10
C THR A 11 11.69 18.01 -10.03
N VAL A 12 12.06 16.74 -10.10
CA VAL A 12 11.20 15.72 -10.70
C VAL A 12 10.06 15.47 -9.70
N CYS A 13 9.14 16.43 -9.63
CA CYS A 13 7.78 16.15 -9.23
C CYS A 13 7.18 15.38 -10.41
N ILE A 14 6.99 14.08 -10.28
CA ILE A 14 6.12 13.36 -11.22
C ILE A 14 4.69 13.80 -10.86
N LEU A 15 4.29 14.91 -11.47
CA LEU A 15 2.92 15.35 -11.58
C LEU A 15 2.18 14.30 -12.41
N LEU A 16 1.31 13.52 -11.80
CA LEU A 16 0.20 12.90 -12.51
C LEU A 16 -0.80 14.01 -12.86
N SER A 17 -0.51 14.74 -13.94
CA SER A 17 -1.51 15.52 -14.69
C SER A 17 -1.92 14.73 -15.95
N GLY A 18 -2.22 13.46 -15.77
CA GLY A 18 -2.94 12.64 -16.72
C GLY A 18 -4.18 12.09 -16.01
N PRO A 19 -5.37 12.05 -16.65
CA PRO A 19 -6.47 11.27 -16.13
C PRO A 19 -6.00 9.83 -15.94
N LEU A 20 -6.23 9.25 -14.77
CA LEU A 20 -6.10 7.82 -14.58
C LEU A 20 -7.15 7.17 -15.47
N PHE A 21 -6.74 6.73 -16.66
CA PHE A 21 -7.57 5.88 -17.49
C PHE A 21 -7.45 4.46 -16.95
N VAL A 22 -8.54 3.92 -16.42
CA VAL A 22 -8.79 2.48 -16.57
C VAL A 22 -9.23 2.30 -18.03
N GLU A 23 -8.27 2.22 -18.95
CA GLU A 23 -8.54 1.89 -20.35
C GLU A 23 -8.14 0.46 -20.71
N GLN A 24 -9.10 -0.14 -21.38
CA GLN A 24 -9.18 -1.45 -21.97
C GLN A 24 -7.95 -1.78 -22.83
N GLY A 25 -7.34 -2.94 -22.56
CA GLY A 25 -6.52 -3.63 -23.55
C GLY A 25 -7.37 -3.86 -24.80
N SER A 26 -7.06 -3.16 -25.88
CA SER A 26 -7.72 -3.36 -27.16
C SER A 26 -7.26 -4.69 -27.76
N GLY A 27 -8.12 -5.70 -27.65
CA GLY A 27 -8.06 -6.92 -28.46
C GLY A 27 -8.00 -8.23 -27.68
N SER A 28 -9.14 -8.70 -27.18
CA SER A 28 -9.77 -9.87 -27.80
C SER A 28 -11.24 -9.96 -27.36
N ASP A 29 -12.09 -10.18 -28.36
CA ASP A 29 -13.48 -10.63 -28.23
C ASP A 29 -13.57 -11.74 -27.18
N VAL A 30 -14.35 -11.51 -26.11
CA VAL A 30 -14.83 -12.61 -25.25
C VAL A 30 -16.27 -12.85 -25.64
N THR A 31 -16.47 -13.69 -26.65
CA THR A 31 -17.76 -14.34 -26.89
C THR A 31 -18.19 -15.06 -25.63
N ARG A 32 -19.43 -14.79 -25.16
CA ARG A 32 -20.11 -15.54 -24.08
C ARG A 32 -20.07 -17.04 -24.39
N GLY A 33 -19.09 -17.73 -23.83
CA GLY A 33 -18.93 -19.19 -23.92
C GLY A 33 -19.44 -19.87 -22.66
N GLU A 34 -20.07 -21.02 -22.84
CA GLU A 34 -20.76 -21.85 -21.83
C GLU A 34 -19.83 -22.53 -20.80
N LEU A 35 -18.71 -21.90 -20.41
CA LEU A 35 -17.82 -22.38 -19.37
C LEU A 35 -17.67 -21.28 -18.32
N GLY A 36 -18.39 -21.45 -17.21
CA GLY A 36 -18.50 -20.48 -16.13
C GLY A 36 -17.15 -20.07 -15.53
N GLY A 37 -17.06 -18.79 -15.15
CA GLY A 37 -15.98 -18.28 -14.30
C GLY A 37 -14.95 -17.38 -14.99
N TYR A 38 -15.33 -16.51 -15.92
CA TYR A 38 -14.43 -15.44 -16.39
C TYR A 38 -14.77 -14.10 -15.73
N PHE A 39 -13.73 -13.39 -15.27
CA PHE A 39 -13.82 -12.02 -14.77
C PHE A 39 -14.42 -11.10 -15.84
N GLY A 40 -15.59 -10.54 -15.54
CA GLY A 40 -16.10 -9.39 -16.25
C GLY A 40 -15.37 -8.13 -15.77
N SER A 41 -15.17 -7.16 -16.67
CA SER A 41 -14.78 -5.81 -16.26
C SER A 41 -15.89 -4.85 -16.63
N GLU A 42 -16.24 -4.00 -15.67
CA GLU A 42 -17.19 -2.92 -15.85
C GLU A 42 -16.59 -1.63 -15.30
N ARG A 43 -16.76 -0.53 -16.03
CA ARG A 43 -16.37 0.78 -15.53
C ARG A 43 -17.47 1.31 -14.62
N ILE A 44 -17.31 1.08 -13.31
CA ILE A 44 -18.25 1.51 -12.28
C ILE A 44 -17.99 2.94 -11.75
N TYR A 45 -16.82 3.51 -12.08
CA TYR A 45 -16.48 4.89 -11.72
C TYR A 45 -15.71 5.57 -12.87
N ASN A 46 -16.05 6.84 -13.15
CA ASN A 46 -15.35 7.66 -14.15
C ASN A 46 -15.32 9.12 -13.69
N SER A 47 -14.12 9.68 -13.54
CA SER A 47 -13.92 11.02 -13.01
C SER A 47 -12.64 11.64 -13.55
N SER A 48 -12.57 12.96 -13.58
CA SER A 48 -11.32 13.70 -13.82
C SER A 48 -10.47 13.89 -12.56
N ARG A 49 -10.88 13.30 -11.43
CA ARG A 49 -10.12 13.31 -10.17
C ARG A 49 -8.84 12.47 -10.34
N SER A 50 -7.76 12.95 -9.74
CA SER A 50 -6.52 12.17 -9.66
C SER A 50 -6.60 11.30 -8.41
N LEU A 51 -6.95 10.02 -8.61
CA LEU A 51 -7.04 9.03 -7.54
C LEU A 51 -5.64 8.73 -7.00
N SER A 52 -5.55 8.46 -5.69
CA SER A 52 -4.34 7.97 -5.05
C SER A 52 -4.31 6.43 -5.04
N GLY A 53 -3.32 5.84 -4.36
CA GLY A 53 -3.11 4.38 -4.36
C GLY A 53 -4.09 3.61 -3.47
N GLY A 54 -4.65 4.27 -2.44
CA GLY A 54 -5.49 3.64 -1.43
C GLY A 54 -6.92 3.33 -1.86
N MET A 55 -7.33 2.08 -1.61
CA MET A 55 -8.69 1.59 -1.79
C MET A 55 -8.95 0.42 -0.83
N GLY A 56 -10.19 0.25 -0.40
CA GLY A 56 -10.62 -0.90 0.38
C GLY A 56 -12.09 -1.22 0.17
N ALA A 57 -12.54 -2.36 0.68
CA ALA A 57 -13.93 -2.80 0.58
C ALA A 57 -14.43 -3.25 1.95
N GLY A 58 -15.71 -3.00 2.21
CA GLY A 58 -16.37 -3.31 3.48
C GLY A 58 -17.80 -2.80 3.49
N ASP A 59 -18.60 -3.30 4.42
CA ASP A 59 -19.93 -2.75 4.75
C ASP A 59 -19.70 -1.54 5.67
N PHE A 60 -19.48 -0.36 5.07
CA PHE A 60 -19.20 0.88 5.82
C PHE A 60 -20.49 1.58 6.28
N ASP A 61 -21.60 1.12 5.71
CA ASP A 61 -22.88 1.77 5.65
C ASP A 61 -23.86 1.14 6.67
N GLY A 62 -23.67 -0.16 6.94
CA GLY A 62 -24.43 -0.98 7.88
C GLY A 62 -25.69 -1.60 7.26
N ASP A 63 -25.84 -1.55 5.95
CA ASP A 63 -26.98 -2.12 5.23
C ASP A 63 -26.77 -3.58 4.80
N GLY A 64 -25.56 -4.10 4.98
CA GLY A 64 -25.17 -5.49 4.72
C GLY A 64 -24.64 -5.75 3.31
N ASP A 65 -24.61 -4.73 2.44
CA ASP A 65 -23.91 -4.81 1.17
C ASP A 65 -22.42 -4.43 1.36
N VAL A 66 -21.58 -4.77 0.38
CA VAL A 66 -20.14 -4.44 0.42
C VAL A 66 -19.87 -3.28 -0.52
N GLU A 67 -19.42 -2.18 0.05
CA GLU A 67 -19.00 -1.00 -0.67
C GLU A 67 -17.51 -1.05 -1.02
N VAL A 68 -17.11 -0.14 -1.91
CA VAL A 68 -15.70 0.13 -2.21
C VAL A 68 -15.39 1.58 -1.88
N ALA A 69 -14.40 1.83 -1.03
CA ALA A 69 -13.92 3.17 -0.72
C ALA A 69 -12.54 3.41 -1.31
N PHE A 70 -12.28 4.63 -1.79
CA PHE A 70 -10.96 5.05 -2.27
C PHE A 70 -10.71 6.53 -1.97
N CYS A 71 -9.44 6.91 -1.98
CA CYS A 71 -9.01 8.29 -1.72
C CYS A 71 -8.43 9.00 -2.97
N ASP A 72 -8.29 10.32 -2.88
CA ASP A 72 -7.70 11.12 -3.95
C ASP A 72 -6.61 12.11 -3.46
N PHE A 73 -5.78 12.57 -4.40
CA PHE A 73 -4.73 13.55 -4.12
C PHE A 73 -5.25 14.96 -3.80
N SER A 74 -6.57 15.17 -3.86
CA SER A 74 -7.23 16.40 -3.42
C SER A 74 -7.77 16.30 -2.00
N GLY A 75 -7.52 15.19 -1.28
CA GLY A 75 -7.90 15.01 0.11
C GLY A 75 -9.32 14.50 0.32
N ASN A 76 -9.92 13.84 -0.66
CA ASN A 76 -11.29 13.31 -0.55
C ASN A 76 -11.27 11.80 -0.36
N VAL A 77 -12.30 11.30 0.33
CA VAL A 77 -12.66 9.88 0.35
C VAL A 77 -14.03 9.72 -0.30
N ILE A 78 -14.11 8.77 -1.23
CA ILE A 78 -15.30 8.47 -2.01
C ILE A 78 -15.64 7.01 -1.78
N MET A 79 -16.91 6.75 -1.46
CA MET A 79 -17.50 5.43 -1.36
C MET A 79 -18.30 5.13 -2.63
N LEU A 80 -18.20 3.91 -3.14
CA LEU A 80 -19.06 3.35 -4.18
C LEU A 80 -20.06 2.43 -3.51
N ASP A 81 -21.29 2.92 -3.47
CA ASP A 81 -22.45 2.29 -2.84
C ASP A 81 -23.23 1.47 -3.88
N PRO A 82 -23.38 0.15 -3.71
CA PRO A 82 -24.12 -0.70 -4.63
C PRO A 82 -25.64 -0.51 -4.47
N GLY A 83 -26.32 -0.16 -5.56
CA GLY A 83 -27.77 -0.13 -5.60
C GLY A 83 -28.37 -1.53 -5.83
N GLU A 84 -29.65 -1.71 -5.47
CA GLU A 84 -30.41 -2.96 -5.68
C GLU A 84 -30.42 -3.45 -7.15
N ASP A 85 -30.18 -2.57 -8.11
CA ASP A 85 -30.12 -2.87 -9.55
C ASP A 85 -28.71 -3.24 -10.04
N GLY A 86 -27.73 -3.31 -9.14
CA GLY A 86 -26.32 -3.58 -9.43
C GLY A 86 -25.54 -2.37 -9.93
N SER A 87 -26.14 -1.18 -9.99
CA SER A 87 -25.41 0.05 -10.31
C SER A 87 -24.65 0.58 -9.09
N PHE A 88 -23.51 1.25 -9.29
CA PHE A 88 -22.77 1.89 -8.21
C PHE A 88 -23.03 3.40 -8.16
N ARG A 89 -23.30 3.91 -6.96
CA ARG A 89 -23.41 5.34 -6.68
C ARG A 89 -22.13 5.82 -5.99
N ALA A 90 -21.43 6.77 -6.61
CA ALA A 90 -20.31 7.44 -5.97
C ALA A 90 -20.80 8.49 -4.97
N VAL A 91 -20.45 8.31 -3.69
CA VAL A 91 -20.80 9.19 -2.57
C VAL A 91 -19.52 9.77 -1.99
N PRO A 92 -19.27 11.09 -2.10
CA PRO A 92 -18.20 11.74 -1.33
C PRO A 92 -18.60 11.71 0.14
N ILE A 93 -17.83 10.99 0.96
CA ILE A 93 -18.16 10.78 2.39
C ILE A 93 -17.30 11.63 3.32
N TRP A 94 -16.11 12.03 2.88
CA TRP A 94 -15.19 12.81 3.71
C TRP A 94 -14.23 13.66 2.88
N GLU A 95 -13.81 14.79 3.45
CA GLU A 95 -12.80 15.67 2.89
C GLU A 95 -11.87 16.20 4.00
N GLN A 96 -10.56 16.06 3.79
CA GLN A 96 -9.53 16.57 4.67
C GLN A 96 -9.68 18.09 4.84
N GLU A 97 -9.79 18.55 6.09
CA GLU A 97 -9.76 19.97 6.41
C GLU A 97 -8.42 20.61 6.04
N GLY A 98 -8.46 21.82 5.48
CA GLY A 98 -7.26 22.60 5.14
C GLY A 98 -7.37 23.37 3.82
N PRO A 99 -6.35 24.17 3.47
CA PRO A 99 -6.31 24.88 2.20
C PRO A 99 -6.31 23.90 1.02
N GLN A 100 -7.08 24.22 -0.02
CA GLN A 100 -7.17 23.41 -1.25
C GLN A 100 -5.82 23.30 -1.96
N GLY A 101 -5.50 22.11 -2.49
CA GLY A 101 -4.26 21.83 -3.22
C GLY A 101 -3.49 20.64 -2.66
N THR A 102 -2.21 20.52 -3.03
CA THR A 102 -1.35 19.37 -2.69
C THR A 102 -1.03 19.24 -1.20
N GLU A 103 -1.43 20.20 -0.36
CA GLU A 103 -1.14 20.18 1.08
C GLU A 103 -2.02 19.19 1.87
N LYS A 104 -3.09 18.69 1.25
CA LYS A 104 -4.04 17.77 1.87
C LYS A 104 -4.26 16.45 1.13
N GLY A 105 -3.43 16.15 0.15
CA GLY A 105 -3.56 14.91 -0.62
C GLY A 105 -3.42 13.67 0.27
N LEU A 106 -4.22 12.66 -0.03
CA LEU A 106 -4.10 11.34 0.57
C LEU A 106 -3.23 10.47 -0.34
N PHE A 107 -2.46 9.56 0.27
CA PHE A 107 -1.67 8.57 -0.47
C PHE A 107 -2.32 7.20 -0.39
N ASP A 108 -2.81 6.85 0.79
CA ASP A 108 -3.30 5.51 1.07
C ASP A 108 -4.59 5.50 1.91
N LEU A 109 -5.29 4.38 1.84
CA LEU A 109 -6.52 4.06 2.53
C LEU A 109 -6.48 2.57 2.88
N ALA A 110 -6.56 2.26 4.17
CA ALA A 110 -6.77 0.90 4.66
C ALA A 110 -8.18 0.77 5.26
N VAL A 111 -8.71 -0.45 5.25
CA VAL A 111 -10.01 -0.76 5.85
C VAL A 111 -9.80 -1.79 6.95
N ALA A 112 -10.25 -1.48 8.16
CA ALA A 112 -10.17 -2.39 9.30
C ALA A 112 -11.11 -1.95 10.41
N ASP A 113 -11.58 -2.92 11.19
CA ASP A 113 -12.32 -2.68 12.44
C ASP A 113 -11.31 -2.50 13.56
N VAL A 114 -10.80 -1.27 13.69
CA VAL A 114 -9.83 -0.95 14.73
C VAL A 114 -10.54 -0.35 15.93
N LEU A 115 -11.54 0.52 15.77
CA LEU A 115 -12.22 1.26 16.84
C LEU A 115 -13.29 0.39 17.50
N GLU A 116 -12.90 -0.39 18.52
CA GLU A 116 -13.77 -1.32 19.26
C GLU A 116 -15.11 -0.75 19.79
N ASP A 117 -15.21 0.57 19.96
CA ASP A 117 -16.41 1.26 20.43
C ASP A 117 -17.34 1.73 19.28
N MET A 118 -16.95 1.51 18.03
CA MET A 118 -17.69 1.85 16.83
C MET A 118 -18.22 0.60 16.13
N ASP A 119 -19.36 0.73 15.44
CA ASP A 119 -19.94 -0.37 14.69
C ASP A 119 -19.34 -0.40 13.27
N GLY A 120 -18.85 -1.57 12.87
CA GLY A 120 -18.37 -1.82 11.51
C GLY A 120 -16.93 -1.34 11.26
N PRO A 121 -16.39 -1.60 10.06
CA PRO A 121 -15.00 -1.27 9.74
C PRO A 121 -14.79 0.24 9.51
N GLU A 122 -13.66 0.75 9.96
CA GLU A 122 -13.18 2.09 9.65
C GLU A 122 -12.42 2.15 8.32
N MET A 123 -12.45 3.33 7.70
CA MET A 123 -11.49 3.72 6.67
C MET A 123 -10.37 4.54 7.31
N LEU A 124 -9.16 3.98 7.33
CA LEU A 124 -7.97 4.67 7.79
C LEU A 124 -7.30 5.38 6.63
N VAL A 125 -7.14 6.70 6.70
CA VAL A 125 -6.52 7.48 5.63
C VAL A 125 -5.37 8.34 6.12
N GLY A 126 -4.39 8.55 5.25
CA GLY A 126 -3.23 9.37 5.55
C GLY A 126 -2.57 9.96 4.32
N GLY A 127 -1.83 11.05 4.53
CA GLY A 127 -1.00 11.59 3.47
C GLY A 127 -0.17 12.80 3.86
N TYR A 128 -0.31 13.90 3.12
CA TYR A 128 0.54 15.09 3.23
C TYR A 128 0.50 15.78 4.59
N THR A 129 -0.62 15.67 5.33
CA THR A 129 -0.78 16.30 6.64
C THR A 129 -0.02 15.57 7.75
N GLY A 130 0.46 14.34 7.48
CA GLY A 130 1.09 13.47 8.48
C GLY A 130 0.13 12.96 9.54
N LYS A 131 -1.18 13.15 9.39
CA LYS A 131 -2.19 12.62 10.31
C LYS A 131 -2.79 11.34 9.74
N VAL A 132 -3.04 10.39 10.62
CA VAL A 132 -3.88 9.22 10.34
C VAL A 132 -5.28 9.53 10.86
N TYR A 133 -6.24 9.51 9.96
CA TYR A 133 -7.66 9.68 10.26
C TYR A 133 -8.34 8.32 10.23
N ALA A 134 -9.17 8.03 11.22
CA ALA A 134 -10.17 6.98 11.12
C ALA A 134 -11.51 7.62 10.76
N ILE A 135 -12.11 7.19 9.65
CA ILE A 135 -13.41 7.66 9.17
C ILE A 135 -14.41 6.52 9.36
N TYR A 136 -15.52 6.82 10.02
CA TYR A 136 -16.56 5.85 10.35
C TYR A 136 -17.95 6.48 10.34
N ARG A 137 -18.96 5.63 10.44
CA ARG A 137 -20.36 6.03 10.41
C ARG A 137 -20.97 5.93 11.82
N THR A 138 -21.67 6.98 12.24
CA THR A 138 -22.48 6.97 13.48
C THR A 138 -23.92 7.28 13.12
N GLY A 139 -24.74 6.23 13.04
CA GLY A 139 -26.10 6.35 12.49
C GLY A 139 -26.05 6.70 11.00
N ASP A 140 -26.61 7.84 10.60
CA ASP A 140 -26.60 8.30 9.20
C ASP A 140 -25.53 9.37 8.90
N VAL A 141 -24.55 9.53 9.80
CA VAL A 141 -23.56 10.60 9.72
C VAL A 141 -22.15 10.01 9.65
N TRP A 142 -21.40 10.40 8.62
CA TRP A 142 -19.96 10.19 8.55
C TRP A 142 -19.25 11.13 9.51
N THR A 143 -18.34 10.58 10.30
CA THR A 143 -17.48 11.30 11.23
C THR A 143 -16.05 10.80 11.10
N ASP A 144 -15.11 11.56 11.65
CA ASP A 144 -13.70 11.18 11.70
C ASP A 144 -13.07 11.51 13.05
N GLU A 145 -11.97 10.83 13.33
CA GLU A 145 -11.04 11.26 14.37
C GLU A 145 -9.58 11.06 13.96
N VAL A 146 -8.69 11.91 14.49
CA VAL A 146 -7.24 11.76 14.31
C VAL A 146 -6.72 10.77 15.34
N ILE A 147 -6.39 9.56 14.89
CA ILE A 147 -5.88 8.49 15.77
C ILE A 147 -4.35 8.57 15.96
N TYR A 148 -3.64 9.20 15.03
CA TYR A 148 -2.20 9.41 15.12
C TYR A 148 -1.73 10.64 14.35
N THR A 149 -0.64 11.26 14.83
CA THR A 149 0.04 12.35 14.13
C THR A 149 1.53 12.05 14.06
N MET A 150 2.04 11.98 12.84
CA MET A 150 3.45 11.81 12.53
C MET A 150 4.31 12.93 13.16
N PRO A 151 5.56 12.63 13.54
CA PRO A 151 6.49 13.66 13.99
C PRO A 151 6.75 14.72 12.92
N ILE A 152 7.26 15.88 13.38
CA ILE A 152 7.74 16.94 12.50
C ILE A 152 9.18 16.61 12.06
N GLY A 153 9.40 16.58 10.75
CA GLY A 153 10.72 16.42 10.14
C GLY A 153 11.62 17.64 10.35
N LYS A 154 12.90 17.52 10.01
CA LYS A 154 13.87 18.61 10.18
C LYS A 154 13.59 19.84 9.31
N ASP A 155 12.84 19.67 8.22
CA ASP A 155 12.37 20.76 7.37
C ASP A 155 11.22 21.59 8.01
N GLY A 156 10.79 21.20 9.21
CA GLY A 156 9.72 21.86 9.95
C GLY A 156 8.32 21.47 9.49
N LYS A 157 8.18 20.44 8.65
CA LYS A 157 6.90 19.94 8.16
C LYS A 157 6.59 18.55 8.74
N PRO A 158 5.30 18.15 8.80
CA PRO A 158 4.95 16.78 9.16
C PRO A 158 5.61 15.77 8.23
N ILE A 159 6.08 14.66 8.80
CA ILE A 159 6.43 13.48 7.99
C ILE A 159 5.15 12.99 7.31
N ARG A 160 5.24 12.75 6.00
CA ARG A 160 4.10 12.36 5.17
C ARG A 160 3.89 10.86 5.28
N ILE A 161 2.65 10.43 5.40
CA ILE A 161 2.27 9.02 5.37
C ILE A 161 2.23 8.58 3.91
N PHE A 162 2.85 7.45 3.60
CA PHE A 162 2.83 6.89 2.25
C PHE A 162 2.06 5.58 2.17
N GLU A 163 2.15 4.76 3.21
CA GLU A 163 1.50 3.45 3.33
C GLU A 163 0.84 3.36 4.70
N ILE A 164 -0.37 2.80 4.74
CA ILE A 164 -1.08 2.36 5.93
C ILE A 164 -1.41 0.88 5.71
N HIS A 165 -0.90 0.02 6.57
CA HIS A 165 -1.25 -1.39 6.57
C HIS A 165 -1.87 -1.76 7.91
N VAL A 166 -2.87 -2.64 7.90
CA VAL A 166 -3.53 -3.11 9.12
C VAL A 166 -3.49 -4.62 9.14
N ALA A 167 -3.02 -5.18 10.24
CA ALA A 167 -2.94 -6.62 10.44
C ALA A 167 -2.78 -6.94 11.93
N ASP A 168 -3.23 -8.13 12.32
CA ASP A 168 -2.89 -8.78 13.58
C ASP A 168 -1.43 -9.30 13.49
N ILE A 169 -0.50 -8.59 14.14
CA ILE A 169 0.94 -8.96 14.14
C ILE A 169 1.38 -9.55 15.49
N ASP A 170 0.53 -9.48 16.52
CA ASP A 170 0.87 -10.06 17.82
C ASP A 170 -0.33 -10.60 18.59
N PRO A 171 -0.12 -11.45 19.61
CA PRO A 171 -1.23 -12.12 20.29
C PRO A 171 -2.19 -11.22 21.09
N ALA A 172 -1.97 -9.90 21.12
CA ALA A 172 -2.92 -8.96 21.68
C ALA A 172 -4.22 -8.97 20.86
N ALA A 173 -5.32 -8.51 21.47
CA ALA A 173 -6.58 -8.43 20.76
C ALA A 173 -6.62 -7.16 19.90
N GLY A 174 -7.18 -7.30 18.69
CA GLY A 174 -7.39 -6.21 17.74
C GLY A 174 -6.22 -6.05 16.76
N ASP A 175 -6.51 -5.51 15.58
CA ASP A 175 -5.48 -5.31 14.57
C ASP A 175 -4.58 -4.12 14.90
N GLU A 176 -3.32 -4.22 14.47
CA GLU A 176 -2.36 -3.13 14.56
C GLU A 176 -2.18 -2.38 13.26
N ILE A 177 -1.84 -1.09 13.41
CA ILE A 177 -1.65 -0.19 12.28
C ILE A 177 -0.16 0.03 12.07
N LEU A 178 0.31 -0.29 10.88
CA LEU A 178 1.68 -0.12 10.44
C LEU A 178 1.76 1.04 9.45
N LEU A 179 2.67 1.98 9.70
CA LEU A 179 2.81 3.17 8.88
C LEU A 179 4.17 3.25 8.21
N GLY A 180 4.13 3.45 6.90
CA GLY A 180 5.26 3.86 6.07
C GLY A 180 5.26 5.35 5.78
N SER A 181 6.42 5.90 5.44
CA SER A 181 6.58 7.32 5.18
C SER A 181 7.11 7.61 3.78
N MET A 182 6.79 8.79 3.26
CA MET A 182 7.30 9.18 1.96
C MET A 182 8.76 9.63 2.08
N LEU A 183 9.58 9.24 1.10
CA LEU A 183 10.95 9.76 0.96
C LEU A 183 10.89 11.27 0.65
N ASN A 184 11.15 12.10 1.65
CA ASN A 184 10.97 13.56 1.56
C ASN A 184 12.26 14.31 1.25
N ASP A 185 13.40 13.80 1.69
CA ASP A 185 14.69 14.47 1.62
C ASP A 185 15.83 13.45 1.40
N GLN A 186 16.80 13.83 0.57
CA GLN A 186 18.05 13.09 0.39
C GLN A 186 18.94 13.19 1.64
N GLU A 187 18.92 14.33 2.33
CA GLU A 187 19.84 14.63 3.42
C GLU A 187 19.38 14.05 4.77
N ASP A 188 18.08 13.82 4.95
CA ASP A 188 17.51 13.29 6.20
C ASP A 188 16.19 12.52 5.99
N PRO A 189 16.24 11.32 5.39
CA PRO A 189 15.05 10.52 5.20
C PRO A 189 14.52 9.98 6.53
N ASP A 190 13.20 9.89 6.67
CA ASP A 190 12.56 9.19 7.78
C ASP A 190 12.77 7.68 7.61
N ARG A 191 13.36 7.02 8.62
CA ARG A 191 13.80 5.62 8.56
C ARG A 191 13.16 4.78 9.67
N TYR A 192 11.87 4.99 9.88
CA TYR A 192 11.11 4.27 10.88
C TYR A 192 9.90 3.60 10.24
N LEU A 193 9.72 2.32 10.53
CA LEU A 193 8.41 1.70 10.51
C LEU A 193 7.72 2.07 11.82
N ARG A 194 6.48 2.53 11.77
CA ARG A 194 5.72 2.85 12.98
C ARG A 194 4.66 1.79 13.18
N TYR A 195 4.69 1.18 14.35
CA TYR A 195 3.74 0.18 14.80
C TYR A 195 2.84 0.83 15.85
N LEU A 196 1.54 0.91 15.55
CA LEU A 196 0.51 1.49 16.41
C LEU A 196 -0.40 0.37 16.89
N TYR A 197 -0.70 0.38 18.19
CA TYR A 197 -1.46 -0.66 18.86
C TYR A 197 -2.44 -0.05 19.86
N ARG A 198 -3.49 -0.80 20.17
CA ARG A 198 -4.53 -0.38 21.11
C ARG A 198 -3.96 -0.19 22.51
N ASN A 199 -4.32 0.94 23.14
CA ASN A 199 -3.94 1.27 24.51
C ASN A 199 -5.07 2.04 25.19
N GLY A 200 -5.97 1.31 25.86
CA GLY A 200 -7.24 1.86 26.35
C GLY A 200 -8.11 2.29 25.17
N SER A 201 -8.80 3.44 25.29
CA SER A 201 -9.66 3.98 24.23
C SER A 201 -8.89 4.67 23.09
N GLY A 202 -7.56 4.52 23.02
CA GLY A 202 -6.73 5.21 22.04
C GLY A 202 -5.59 4.30 21.56
N PHE A 203 -4.58 4.92 20.95
CA PHE A 203 -3.42 4.22 20.41
C PHE A 203 -2.12 4.64 21.10
N ALA A 204 -1.24 3.68 21.29
CA ALA A 204 0.17 3.92 21.53
C ALA A 204 0.97 3.55 20.28
N SER A 205 2.21 4.05 20.17
CA SER A 205 3.07 3.80 19.02
C SER A 205 4.50 3.43 19.41
N VAL A 206 5.13 2.56 18.63
CA VAL A 206 6.56 2.26 18.66
C VAL A 206 7.17 2.64 17.32
N GLU A 207 8.28 3.39 17.34
CA GLU A 207 9.10 3.62 16.16
C GLU A 207 10.18 2.53 16.07
N ILE A 208 10.12 1.72 15.01
CA ILE A 208 11.06 0.64 14.73
C ILE A 208 12.11 1.17 13.75
N PRO A 209 13.38 1.34 14.17
CA PRO A 209 14.41 1.87 13.30
C PRO A 209 14.76 0.88 12.18
N LEU A 210 14.76 1.38 10.95
CA LEU A 210 15.09 0.66 9.73
C LEU A 210 16.30 1.32 9.04
N PRO A 211 16.97 0.63 8.10
CA PRO A 211 18.09 1.22 7.39
C PRO A 211 17.67 2.34 6.42
N ASP A 212 16.43 2.32 5.92
CA ASP A 212 15.94 3.12 4.80
C ASP A 212 14.42 3.43 5.00
N THR A 213 13.85 4.34 4.19
CA THR A 213 12.44 4.76 4.31
C THR A 213 11.47 3.66 3.87
N VAL A 214 10.36 3.45 4.56
CA VAL A 214 9.39 2.39 4.26
C VAL A 214 8.50 2.77 3.07
N LYS A 215 8.44 1.90 2.04
CA LYS A 215 7.65 2.10 0.81
C LYS A 215 6.35 1.30 0.80
N ALA A 216 6.40 0.02 1.11
CA ALA A 216 5.24 -0.86 1.14
C ALA A 216 5.39 -1.86 2.28
N ILE A 217 4.26 -2.28 2.83
CA ILE A 217 4.18 -3.15 4.00
C ILE A 217 3.23 -4.30 3.67
N ASP A 218 3.56 -5.49 4.14
CA ASP A 218 2.61 -6.58 4.28
C ASP A 218 2.96 -7.44 5.49
N VAL A 219 1.98 -8.17 6.01
CA VAL A 219 2.12 -8.99 7.21
C VAL A 219 1.69 -10.42 6.93
N GLY A 220 2.46 -11.38 7.43
CA GLY A 220 2.10 -12.80 7.38
C GLY A 220 3.20 -13.69 7.95
N ASP A 221 2.86 -14.96 8.14
CA ASP A 221 3.80 -15.99 8.62
C ASP A 221 4.47 -16.65 7.40
N ALA A 222 5.67 -16.18 7.06
CA ALA A 222 6.45 -16.73 5.94
C ALA A 222 7.85 -17.20 6.38
N ASP A 223 8.31 -16.89 7.59
CA ASP A 223 9.50 -17.49 8.20
C ASP A 223 9.13 -18.46 9.34
N PRO A 224 9.05 -19.78 9.08
CA PRO A 224 8.76 -20.76 10.13
C PRO A 224 9.82 -20.84 11.24
N SER A 225 10.96 -20.14 11.12
CA SER A 225 11.96 -20.01 12.19
C SER A 225 11.69 -18.87 13.17
N VAL A 226 10.71 -18.02 12.85
CA VAL A 226 10.17 -16.97 13.71
C VAL A 226 8.78 -17.43 14.18
N GLU A 227 8.40 -17.06 15.40
CA GLU A 227 7.10 -17.44 15.97
C GLU A 227 6.06 -16.37 15.66
N GLY A 228 4.97 -16.79 15.02
CA GLY A 228 3.86 -15.89 14.66
C GLY A 228 4.15 -15.12 13.36
N PRO A 229 3.27 -14.19 12.97
CA PRO A 229 3.46 -13.40 11.76
C PRO A 229 4.65 -12.44 11.85
N GLU A 230 5.28 -12.17 10.70
CA GLU A 230 6.30 -11.14 10.52
C GLU A 230 5.77 -9.96 9.70
N ILE A 231 6.48 -8.83 9.80
CA ILE A 231 6.24 -7.67 8.94
C ILE A 231 7.29 -7.68 7.81
N TYR A 232 6.82 -7.73 6.58
CA TYR A 232 7.65 -7.60 5.40
C TYR A 232 7.54 -6.18 4.85
N VAL A 233 8.69 -5.51 4.76
CA VAL A 233 8.74 -4.12 4.28
C VAL A 233 9.67 -3.99 3.09
N THR A 234 9.21 -3.28 2.08
CA THR A 234 10.10 -2.73 1.06
C THR A 234 10.54 -1.34 1.49
N THR A 235 11.80 -1.01 1.23
CA THR A 235 12.36 0.29 1.58
C THR A 235 12.85 1.06 0.37
N SER A 236 13.03 2.36 0.53
CA SER A 236 13.51 3.28 -0.49
C SER A 236 14.61 4.17 0.09
N SER A 237 15.72 4.27 -0.63
CA SER A 237 16.80 5.20 -0.35
C SER A 237 17.47 5.69 -1.62
N TRP A 238 18.28 6.73 -1.51
CA TRP A 238 18.98 7.30 -2.65
C TRP A 238 20.30 6.56 -2.89
N ASN A 239 20.58 6.22 -4.15
CA ASN A 239 21.88 5.69 -4.54
C ASN A 239 22.81 6.80 -5.06
N ASP A 240 24.12 6.51 -5.10
CA ASP A 240 25.16 7.45 -5.56
C ASP A 240 25.00 7.91 -7.02
N GLN A 241 24.08 7.28 -7.77
CA GLN A 241 23.79 7.58 -9.17
C GLN A 241 22.53 8.45 -9.33
N GLY A 242 21.91 8.89 -8.22
CA GLY A 242 20.69 9.70 -8.23
C GLY A 242 19.41 8.91 -8.49
N GLY A 243 19.47 7.58 -8.48
CA GLY A 243 18.32 6.67 -8.50
C GLY A 243 17.93 6.21 -7.10
N THR A 244 17.00 5.25 -7.04
CA THR A 244 16.45 4.73 -5.80
C THR A 244 17.00 3.32 -5.53
N ALA A 245 17.90 3.18 -4.55
CA ALA A 245 18.22 1.89 -3.96
C ALA A 245 17.09 1.45 -3.03
N SER A 246 16.97 0.15 -2.81
CA SER A 246 15.89 -0.41 -2.01
C SER A 246 16.25 -1.77 -1.42
N ALA A 247 15.51 -2.16 -0.38
CA ALA A 247 15.65 -3.48 0.22
C ALA A 247 14.27 -4.06 0.53
N LEU A 248 14.20 -5.40 0.55
CA LEU A 248 13.16 -6.15 1.24
C LEU A 248 13.71 -6.55 2.60
N LEU A 249 13.02 -6.16 3.66
CA LEU A 249 13.35 -6.50 5.03
C LEU A 249 12.23 -7.34 5.63
N GLU A 250 12.63 -8.25 6.49
CA GLU A 250 11.75 -8.93 7.43
C GLU A 250 11.97 -8.29 8.80
N VAL A 251 10.88 -7.88 9.44
CA VAL A 251 10.85 -7.23 10.75
C VAL A 251 10.00 -8.09 11.67
N PHE A 252 10.56 -8.49 12.81
CA PHE A 252 9.91 -9.44 13.71
C PHE A 252 10.22 -9.15 15.17
N ARG A 253 9.38 -9.70 16.06
CA ARG A 253 9.53 -9.56 17.51
C ARG A 253 10.76 -10.33 18.00
N SER A 254 11.56 -9.70 18.86
CA SER A 254 12.65 -10.36 19.58
C SER A 254 12.68 -9.89 21.03
N GLY A 255 12.26 -10.76 21.95
CA GLY A 255 12.03 -10.40 23.34
C GLY A 255 10.95 -9.33 23.47
N THR A 256 11.27 -8.20 24.09
CA THR A 256 10.34 -7.06 24.23
C THR A 256 10.48 -6.02 23.11
N GLY A 257 11.34 -6.26 22.12
CA GLY A 257 11.66 -5.31 21.06
C GLY A 257 11.39 -5.87 19.66
N TRP A 258 11.78 -5.08 18.67
CA TRP A 258 11.71 -5.43 17.27
C TRP A 258 13.12 -5.46 16.68
N VAL A 259 13.37 -6.44 15.83
CA VAL A 259 14.61 -6.55 15.05
C VAL A 259 14.25 -6.72 13.59
N HIS A 260 15.21 -6.47 12.70
CA HIS A 260 15.03 -6.69 11.28
C HIS A 260 16.24 -7.36 10.67
N ARG A 261 16.03 -8.04 9.55
CA ARG A 261 17.10 -8.53 8.68
C ARG A 261 16.78 -8.24 7.22
N THR A 262 17.81 -8.04 6.41
CA THR A 262 17.66 -7.82 4.97
C THR A 262 17.59 -9.15 4.24
N LEU A 263 16.48 -9.40 3.55
CA LEU A 263 16.30 -10.59 2.71
C LEU A 263 16.86 -10.36 1.31
N PHE A 264 16.68 -9.16 0.78
CA PHE A 264 17.11 -8.81 -0.57
C PHE A 264 17.43 -7.32 -0.69
N ARG A 265 18.52 -6.96 -1.38
CA ARG A 265 18.84 -5.57 -1.76
C ARG A 265 18.82 -5.42 -3.27
N ASN A 266 18.22 -4.33 -3.72
CA ASN A 266 18.28 -3.87 -5.10
C ASN A 266 18.94 -2.49 -5.14
N GLU A 267 20.18 -2.43 -5.62
CA GLU A 267 20.96 -1.19 -5.71
C GLU A 267 20.57 -0.34 -6.93
N GLU A 268 19.85 -0.93 -7.90
CA GLU A 268 19.57 -0.32 -9.19
C GLU A 268 18.28 0.51 -9.19
N ASN A 269 17.19 -0.04 -8.66
CA ASN A 269 15.86 0.58 -8.65
C ASN A 269 15.03 0.17 -7.43
N LEU A 270 13.91 0.85 -7.23
CA LEU A 270 12.95 0.58 -6.17
C LEU A 270 12.29 -0.81 -6.32
N ILE A 271 12.30 -1.60 -5.24
CA ILE A 271 11.31 -2.64 -4.98
C ILE A 271 10.03 -1.91 -4.55
N ALA A 272 9.02 -1.94 -5.40
CA ALA A 272 7.87 -1.06 -5.27
C ALA A 272 6.79 -1.61 -4.33
N ASN A 273 6.73 -2.94 -4.19
CA ASN A 273 5.71 -3.63 -3.41
C ASN A 273 6.17 -5.02 -2.94
N VAL A 274 5.55 -5.53 -1.88
CA VAL A 274 5.67 -6.89 -1.34
C VAL A 274 4.28 -7.39 -0.93
N ARG A 275 3.99 -8.66 -1.22
CA ARG A 275 2.81 -9.35 -0.70
C ARG A 275 3.15 -10.75 -0.19
N VAL A 276 2.49 -11.19 0.86
CA VAL A 276 2.59 -12.52 1.49
C VAL A 276 1.39 -13.36 1.07
N GLY A 277 1.60 -14.65 0.79
CA GLY A 277 0.52 -15.62 0.62
C GLY A 277 1.00 -16.98 0.14
N ASP A 278 0.09 -17.95 0.08
CA ASP A 278 0.38 -19.35 -0.31
C ASP A 278 0.36 -19.46 -1.84
N VAL A 279 1.29 -18.76 -2.51
CA VAL A 279 1.36 -18.75 -3.99
C VAL A 279 2.05 -19.99 -4.57
N TRP A 280 2.58 -20.85 -3.72
CA TRP A 280 3.17 -22.13 -4.09
C TRP A 280 2.76 -23.24 -3.12
N SER A 281 1.53 -23.73 -3.27
CA SER A 281 0.92 -24.83 -2.49
C SER A 281 1.74 -26.13 -2.34
N GLY A 282 2.78 -26.35 -3.16
CA GLY A 282 3.72 -27.47 -3.03
C GLY A 282 4.88 -27.21 -2.07
N HIS A 283 4.99 -26.00 -1.56
CA HIS A 283 6.00 -25.52 -0.63
C HIS A 283 5.32 -25.23 0.72
N PRO A 284 5.85 -25.73 1.86
CA PRO A 284 5.24 -25.45 3.15
C PRO A 284 5.40 -23.98 3.57
N GLY A 285 4.31 -23.35 4.00
CA GLY A 285 4.29 -21.97 4.50
C GLY A 285 3.96 -20.97 3.40
N ASN A 286 3.87 -19.68 3.77
CA ASN A 286 3.64 -18.63 2.79
C ASN A 286 4.93 -18.23 2.07
N GLU A 287 4.78 -17.68 0.87
CA GLU A 287 5.85 -17.04 0.13
C GLU A 287 5.68 -15.52 0.07
N LEU A 288 6.77 -14.85 -0.27
CA LEU A 288 6.78 -13.41 -0.56
C LEU A 288 6.83 -13.20 -2.06
N VAL A 289 5.90 -12.43 -2.62
CA VAL A 289 6.01 -11.90 -3.98
C VAL A 289 6.44 -10.44 -3.90
N ILE A 290 7.42 -10.07 -4.73
CA ILE A 290 7.87 -8.69 -4.86
C ILE A 290 7.88 -8.25 -6.32
N ALA A 291 7.49 -6.99 -6.54
CA ALA A 291 7.54 -6.31 -7.82
C ALA A 291 8.37 -5.03 -7.70
N GLY A 292 9.05 -4.63 -8.76
CA GLY A 292 9.90 -3.44 -8.72
C GLY A 292 9.99 -2.69 -10.05
N LEU A 293 10.49 -1.46 -9.96
CA LEU A 293 10.63 -0.55 -11.11
C LEU A 293 11.72 -1.01 -12.10
N SER A 294 12.55 -1.98 -11.71
CA SER A 294 13.39 -2.74 -12.64
C SER A 294 12.59 -3.66 -13.58
N GLY A 295 11.28 -3.80 -13.37
CA GLY A 295 10.35 -4.57 -14.21
C GLY A 295 10.29 -6.08 -13.93
N TRP A 296 10.99 -6.55 -12.90
CA TRP A 296 10.90 -7.95 -12.50
C TRP A 296 9.75 -8.18 -11.51
N CYS A 297 9.18 -9.38 -11.57
CA CYS A 297 8.39 -9.98 -10.50
C CYS A 297 9.14 -11.21 -10.00
N ARG A 298 9.30 -11.32 -8.68
CA ARG A 298 10.08 -12.37 -8.02
C ARG A 298 9.33 -12.94 -6.84
N MET A 299 9.56 -14.22 -6.58
CA MET A 299 9.09 -14.92 -5.39
C MET A 299 10.27 -15.22 -4.48
N LEU A 300 10.11 -15.04 -3.18
CA LEU A 300 11.01 -15.51 -2.15
C LEU A 300 10.30 -16.55 -1.28
N TYR A 301 11.02 -17.58 -0.87
CA TYR A 301 10.48 -18.72 -0.12
C TYR A 301 11.55 -19.25 0.84
N GLU A 302 11.15 -19.64 2.04
CA GLU A 302 12.05 -20.08 3.11
C GLU A 302 12.49 -21.54 2.92
N VAL A 303 13.79 -21.81 2.99
CA VAL A 303 14.34 -23.17 3.03
C VAL A 303 15.45 -23.27 4.09
N ASN A 304 15.15 -23.91 5.23
CA ASN A 304 16.10 -24.24 6.31
C ASN A 304 16.78 -23.02 6.98
N GLY A 305 16.00 -22.01 7.37
CA GLY A 305 16.42 -20.71 7.91
C GLY A 305 16.97 -19.74 6.86
N THR A 306 16.62 -19.86 5.58
CA THR A 306 17.12 -18.98 4.52
C THR A 306 16.09 -18.78 3.42
N PHE A 307 15.75 -17.52 3.13
CA PHE A 307 14.95 -17.17 1.96
C PHE A 307 15.75 -17.35 0.67
N LEU A 308 15.28 -18.28 -0.16
CA LEU A 308 15.69 -18.42 -1.54
C LEU A 308 14.83 -17.52 -2.43
N ARG A 309 15.27 -17.28 -3.66
CA ARG A 309 14.60 -16.39 -4.62
C ARG A 309 14.44 -17.05 -5.97
N LYS A 310 13.28 -16.86 -6.59
CA LYS A 310 12.97 -17.28 -7.95
C LYS A 310 12.47 -16.08 -8.76
N ASP A 311 13.11 -15.82 -9.89
CA ASP A 311 12.59 -14.86 -10.87
C ASP A 311 11.38 -15.49 -11.56
N ILE A 312 10.21 -14.84 -11.48
CA ILE A 312 8.97 -15.32 -12.11
C ILE A 312 8.90 -14.83 -13.55
N PHE A 313 8.99 -13.50 -13.74
CA PHE A 313 9.08 -12.90 -15.06
C PHE A 313 9.74 -11.51 -15.02
N GLN A 314 10.06 -11.01 -16.22
CA GLN A 314 10.56 -9.67 -16.46
C GLN A 314 9.63 -8.98 -17.48
N ALA A 315 8.93 -7.94 -17.07
CA ALA A 315 8.11 -7.11 -17.93
C ALA A 315 8.98 -6.34 -18.91
N LYS A 316 8.54 -6.28 -20.18
CA LYS A 316 9.22 -5.58 -21.26
C LYS A 316 8.24 -4.82 -22.13
N THR A 317 8.69 -3.67 -22.65
CA THR A 317 7.99 -2.94 -23.71
C THR A 317 8.04 -3.72 -25.02
N SER A 318 7.25 -3.30 -26.02
CA SER A 318 7.30 -3.88 -27.37
C SER A 318 8.66 -3.73 -28.06
N ALA A 319 9.47 -2.74 -27.63
CA ALA A 319 10.85 -2.55 -28.06
C ALA A 319 11.85 -3.45 -27.32
N GLY A 320 11.41 -4.21 -26.31
CA GLY A 320 12.23 -5.12 -25.51
C GLY A 320 12.92 -4.48 -24.31
N GLU A 321 12.63 -3.20 -24.02
CA GLU A 321 13.14 -2.46 -22.86
C GLU A 321 12.39 -2.88 -21.60
N SER A 322 12.98 -2.72 -20.42
CA SER A 322 12.27 -3.03 -19.17
C SER A 322 11.07 -2.10 -18.95
N SER A 323 9.96 -2.64 -18.46
CA SER A 323 8.76 -1.90 -18.08
C SER A 323 8.56 -2.03 -16.56
N ALA A 324 8.39 -0.90 -15.88
CA ALA A 324 8.35 -0.84 -14.42
C ALA A 324 7.09 -1.50 -13.86
N LEU A 325 7.22 -2.26 -12.77
CA LEU A 325 6.09 -2.87 -12.05
C LEU A 325 5.93 -2.20 -10.68
N GLU A 326 4.69 -1.99 -10.25
CA GLU A 326 4.39 -1.39 -8.95
C GLU A 326 3.20 -2.03 -8.22
N GLY A 327 2.06 -2.21 -8.88
CA GLY A 327 0.89 -2.81 -8.22
C GLY A 327 1.08 -4.32 -8.02
N LEU A 328 0.70 -4.81 -6.84
CA LEU A 328 0.77 -6.21 -6.47
C LEU A 328 -0.37 -6.57 -5.52
N ALA A 329 -1.09 -7.64 -5.85
CA ALA A 329 -2.13 -8.23 -5.00
C ALA A 329 -1.98 -9.76 -5.02
N ILE A 330 -2.28 -10.40 -3.90
CA ILE A 330 -2.32 -11.86 -3.74
C ILE A 330 -3.69 -12.27 -3.20
N GLY A 331 -4.20 -13.39 -3.67
CA GLY A 331 -5.34 -14.09 -3.08
C GLY A 331 -5.84 -15.22 -3.98
N ASP A 332 -6.67 -16.10 -3.43
CA ASP A 332 -7.39 -17.12 -4.19
C ASP A 332 -8.50 -16.48 -5.04
N PHE A 333 -8.16 -16.20 -6.30
CA PHE A 333 -9.12 -15.66 -7.28
C PHE A 333 -9.33 -16.60 -8.47
N ASN A 334 -8.73 -17.80 -8.43
CA ASN A 334 -9.00 -18.88 -9.35
C ASN A 334 -9.17 -20.21 -8.58
N PRO A 335 -10.41 -20.53 -8.17
CA PRO A 335 -10.70 -21.67 -7.28
C PRO A 335 -10.47 -23.05 -7.93
N LEU A 336 -9.96 -23.10 -9.16
CA LEU A 336 -9.59 -24.32 -9.87
C LEU A 336 -8.12 -24.69 -9.68
N HIS A 337 -7.33 -23.83 -9.04
CA HIS A 337 -5.92 -24.02 -8.76
C HIS A 337 -5.69 -24.00 -7.26
N ASP A 338 -4.79 -24.85 -6.78
CA ASP A 338 -4.41 -24.89 -5.37
C ASP A 338 -3.43 -23.76 -5.05
N GLY A 339 -3.76 -22.95 -4.04
CA GLY A 339 -2.96 -21.81 -3.58
C GLY A 339 -3.49 -20.47 -4.08
N ASP A 340 -2.85 -19.39 -3.66
CA ASP A 340 -3.18 -18.03 -4.06
C ASP A 340 -2.60 -17.69 -5.44
N GLU A 341 -3.30 -16.87 -6.21
CA GLU A 341 -2.73 -16.22 -7.38
C GLU A 341 -2.15 -14.84 -7.04
N ALA A 342 -1.17 -14.41 -7.83
CA ALA A 342 -0.61 -13.06 -7.77
C ALA A 342 -1.00 -12.25 -9.02
N MET A 343 -1.55 -11.05 -8.81
CA MET A 343 -1.79 -10.06 -9.86
C MET A 343 -0.76 -8.94 -9.76
N VAL A 344 -0.09 -8.62 -10.88
CA VAL A 344 0.95 -7.59 -10.95
C VAL A 344 0.62 -6.57 -12.02
N THR A 345 0.72 -5.29 -11.69
CA THR A 345 0.49 -4.17 -12.63
C THR A 345 1.72 -3.26 -12.71
N GLY A 346 1.79 -2.45 -13.77
CA GLY A 346 2.97 -1.64 -14.05
C GLY A 346 2.73 -0.54 -15.06
N TYR A 347 3.80 0.19 -15.34
CA TYR A 347 3.84 1.35 -16.23
C TYR A 347 4.40 0.98 -17.60
N TYR A 348 3.91 1.65 -18.63
CA TYR A 348 4.43 1.58 -20.00
C TYR A 348 5.11 2.87 -20.42
#